data_AF-A0A534TFE4-F1
#
_entry.id   AF-A0A534TFE4-F1
#
_cell.length_a   1.000
_cell.length_b   1.000
_cell.length_c   1.000
_cell.angle_alpha   90.00
_cell.angle_beta   90.00
_cell.angle_gamma   90.00
#
_symmetry.space_group_name_H-M   'P 1'
#
loop_
_entity.id
_entity.type
_entity.pdbx_description
1 polymer ?
#
loop_
_entity_poly.entity_id
_entity_poly.type
_entity_poly.pdbx_seq_one_letter_code
_entity_poly.pdbx_strand_id
1 'polypeptide(L)'
;MRPPAEGVAECSNGTVPPTPAVRYSKDITHYQTFIGAEANIALNNTGPAIADIDLIWVQSGGLAASSGLNSSNIFDELLKQKRYSLLFEGGHRWIDLRRYGKLDASHVAIDTTDDVIHAAFPIPLTESQTP
;
A
#
# COMPACT_ATOMS: atom_id res chain seq x y z
N MET A 1 3.24 -38.88 0.63
CA MET A 1 4.34 -37.91 0.41
C MET A 1 3.85 -36.56 0.89
N ARG A 2 4.33 -36.16 2.08
CA ARG A 2 4.01 -34.88 2.74
C ARG A 2 5.11 -33.89 2.37
N PRO A 3 4.83 -32.63 2.04
CA PRO A 3 5.87 -31.64 1.78
C PRO A 3 6.80 -31.53 3.01
N PRO A 4 8.10 -31.26 2.81
CA PRO A 4 9.05 -31.16 3.91
C PRO A 4 8.62 -30.05 4.87
N ALA A 5 8.67 -30.37 6.16
CA ALA A 5 8.23 -29.50 7.24
C ALA A 5 8.98 -28.17 7.20
N GLU A 6 8.22 -27.07 7.17
CA GLU A 6 8.72 -25.79 7.66
C GLU A 6 9.21 -26.03 9.10
N GLY A 7 10.49 -25.74 9.33
CA GLY A 7 11.16 -25.97 10.60
C GLY A 7 10.43 -25.23 11.72
N VAL A 8 9.76 -26.00 12.56
CA VAL A 8 9.37 -25.56 13.91
C VAL A 8 10.67 -25.29 14.65
N ALA A 9 10.90 -24.02 15.00
CA ALA A 9 12.06 -23.62 15.79
C ALA A 9 12.00 -24.29 17.17
N GLU A 10 12.79 -25.35 17.35
CA GLU A 10 13.07 -25.91 18.67
C GLU A 10 14.03 -24.97 19.42
N CYS A 11 13.60 -24.52 20.60
CA CYS A 11 14.47 -23.83 21.57
C CYS A 11 15.48 -24.82 22.15
N SER A 12 16.64 -25.01 21.51
CA SER A 12 17.65 -25.98 21.96
C SER A 12 18.94 -25.37 22.52
N ASN A 13 19.05 -24.07 22.82
CA ASN A 13 20.28 -23.55 23.44
C ASN A 13 20.17 -22.23 24.20
N GLY A 14 19.23 -22.12 25.16
CA GLY A 14 19.25 -21.10 26.23
C GLY A 14 19.25 -19.62 25.81
N THR A 15 19.12 -19.33 24.53
CA THR A 15 18.91 -17.98 24.01
C THR A 15 17.41 -17.80 23.90
N VAL A 16 16.88 -16.82 24.63
CA VAL A 16 15.49 -16.37 24.48
C VAL A 16 15.25 -16.23 22.97
N PRO A 17 14.28 -16.93 22.35
CA PRO A 17 13.94 -16.66 20.96
C PRO A 17 13.67 -15.17 20.90
N PRO A 18 14.22 -14.41 19.93
CA PRO A 18 14.02 -12.97 19.92
C PRO A 18 12.52 -12.75 20.08
N THR A 19 12.13 -12.18 21.23
CA THR A 19 10.78 -11.65 21.46
C THR A 19 10.42 -10.99 20.15
N PRO A 20 9.34 -11.39 19.43
CA PRO A 20 9.16 -11.07 18.03
C PRO A 20 9.50 -9.60 17.87
N ALA A 21 10.73 -9.35 17.39
CA ALA A 21 11.25 -8.02 17.25
C ALA A 21 10.33 -7.51 16.18
N VAL A 22 9.50 -6.56 16.59
CA VAL A 22 8.30 -6.24 15.85
C VAL A 22 8.65 -6.20 14.37
N ARG A 23 7.84 -6.88 13.55
CA ARG A 23 8.11 -7.09 12.12
C ARG A 23 8.05 -5.77 11.31
N TYR A 24 8.32 -4.61 11.94
CA TYR A 24 8.41 -3.28 11.35
C TYR A 24 9.40 -3.21 10.19
N SER A 25 10.40 -4.09 10.12
CA SER A 25 11.37 -4.07 9.01
C SER A 25 10.76 -4.45 7.66
N LYS A 26 9.69 -5.26 7.65
CA LYS A 26 8.96 -5.58 6.42
C LYS A 26 8.14 -4.39 5.97
N ASP A 27 7.42 -3.73 6.86
CA ASP A 27 6.45 -2.70 6.46
C ASP A 27 7.14 -1.40 6.05
N ILE A 28 8.27 -1.06 6.71
CA ILE A 28 9.07 0.13 6.38
C ILE A 28 9.70 0.06 4.98
N THR A 29 10.11 -1.13 4.50
CA THR A 29 10.72 -1.24 3.16
C THR A 29 9.69 -1.03 2.05
N HIS A 30 8.44 -1.43 2.25
CA HIS A 30 7.39 -1.33 1.22
C HIS A 30 7.01 0.13 0.91
N TYR A 31 6.97 0.98 1.93
CA TYR A 31 6.63 2.40 1.75
C TYR A 31 7.60 3.12 0.80
N GLN A 32 8.91 2.90 0.98
CA GLN A 32 9.93 3.50 0.12
C GLN A 32 9.84 2.98 -1.32
N THR A 33 9.57 1.69 -1.50
CA THR A 33 9.34 1.08 -2.82
C THR A 33 8.14 1.70 -3.54
N PHE A 34 7.04 1.97 -2.83
CA PHE A 34 5.88 2.65 -3.43
C PHE A 34 6.19 4.06 -3.90
N ILE A 35 6.93 4.84 -3.11
CA ILE A 35 7.33 6.21 -3.50
C ILE A 35 8.27 6.15 -4.70
N GLY A 36 9.21 5.20 -4.73
CA GLY A 36 10.10 4.97 -5.88
C GLY A 36 9.32 4.65 -7.15
N ALA A 37 8.39 3.69 -7.07
CA ALA A 37 7.52 3.32 -8.19
C ALA A 37 6.68 4.52 -8.67
N GLU A 38 6.09 5.30 -7.76
CA GLU A 38 5.35 6.53 -8.09
C GLU A 38 6.19 7.54 -8.85
N ALA A 39 7.39 7.83 -8.36
CA ALA A 39 8.31 8.76 -9.00
C ALA A 39 8.71 8.27 -10.40
N ASN A 40 9.01 6.98 -10.53
CA ASN A 40 9.37 6.37 -11.81
C ASN A 40 8.21 6.43 -12.81
N ILE A 41 6.96 6.18 -12.39
CA ILE A 41 5.77 6.35 -13.23
C ILE A 41 5.62 7.81 -13.69
N ALA A 42 5.77 8.77 -12.77
CA ALA A 42 5.68 10.19 -13.10
C ALA A 42 6.75 10.65 -14.10
N LEU A 43 7.93 10.02 -14.09
CA LEU A 43 9.02 10.25 -15.03
C LEU A 43 8.92 9.43 -16.33
N ASN A 44 7.84 8.66 -16.52
CA ASN A 44 7.67 7.71 -17.62
C ASN A 44 8.72 6.58 -17.68
N ASN A 45 9.37 6.28 -16.55
CA ASN A 45 10.33 5.20 -16.39
C ASN A 45 9.61 3.92 -15.95
N THR A 46 8.96 3.23 -16.89
CA THR A 46 8.09 2.08 -16.55
C THR A 46 8.85 0.83 -16.12
N GLY A 47 10.03 0.54 -16.66
CA GLY A 47 10.82 -0.65 -16.30
C GLY A 47 11.11 -0.75 -14.79
N PRO A 48 11.75 0.27 -14.19
CA PRO A 48 11.99 0.31 -12.75
C PRO A 48 10.70 0.27 -11.91
N ALA A 49 9.65 0.98 -12.34
CA ALA A 49 8.37 0.96 -11.62
C ALA A 49 7.71 -0.43 -11.61
N ILE A 50 7.80 -1.18 -12.72
CA ILE A 50 7.29 -2.57 -12.77
C ILE A 50 8.09 -3.44 -11.81
N ALA A 51 9.42 -3.32 -11.79
CA ALA A 51 10.27 -4.10 -10.89
C ALA A 51 9.94 -3.82 -9.41
N ASP A 52 9.68 -2.55 -9.05
CA ASP A 52 9.26 -2.17 -7.71
C ASP A 52 7.90 -2.79 -7.33
N ILE A 53 6.92 -2.76 -8.24
CA ILE A 53 5.60 -3.37 -8.01
C ILE A 53 5.69 -4.90 -7.92
N ASP A 54 6.48 -5.54 -8.78
CA ASP A 54 6.69 -6.99 -8.78
C ASP A 54 7.37 -7.45 -7.48
N LEU A 55 8.30 -6.65 -6.94
CA LEU A 55 8.90 -6.92 -5.64
C LEU A 55 7.84 -7.05 -4.54
N ILE A 56 6.85 -6.15 -4.53
CA ILE A 56 5.74 -6.15 -3.57
C ILE A 56 4.83 -7.36 -3.78
N TRP A 57 4.53 -7.70 -5.04
CA TRP A 57 3.76 -8.91 -5.37
C TRP A 57 4.39 -10.17 -4.79
N VAL A 58 5.71 -10.33 -4.97
CA VAL A 58 6.45 -11.50 -4.51
C VAL A 58 6.60 -11.49 -2.98
N GLN A 59 7.02 -10.37 -2.39
CA GLN A 59 7.36 -10.32 -0.96
C GLN A 59 6.16 -10.19 -0.03
N SER A 60 5.10 -9.50 -0.47
CA SER A 60 3.89 -9.28 0.33
C SER A 60 2.69 -10.06 -0.16
N GLY A 61 2.52 -10.19 -1.47
CA GLY A 61 1.44 -10.99 -2.04
C GLY A 61 1.70 -12.50 -2.03
N GLY A 62 2.98 -12.93 -1.99
CA GLY A 62 3.33 -14.33 -2.24
C GLY A 62 2.96 -14.78 -3.66
N LEU A 63 2.85 -13.84 -4.59
CA LEU A 63 2.43 -14.04 -5.97
C LEU A 63 3.65 -14.03 -6.90
N ALA A 64 3.51 -14.61 -8.09
CA ALA A 64 4.52 -14.43 -9.13
C ALA A 64 4.50 -12.99 -9.67
N ALA A 65 5.66 -12.51 -10.15
CA ALA A 65 5.77 -11.22 -10.84
C ALA A 65 4.79 -11.13 -12.03
N SER A 66 4.28 -9.92 -12.29
CA SER A 66 3.27 -9.71 -13.32
C SER A 66 3.88 -9.69 -14.71
N SER A 67 3.30 -10.44 -15.66
CA SER A 67 3.71 -10.43 -17.07
C SER A 67 2.96 -9.38 -17.91
N GLY A 68 1.98 -8.68 -17.34
CA GLY A 68 1.03 -7.84 -18.08
C GLY A 68 1.13 -6.34 -17.80
N LEU A 69 2.05 -5.90 -16.94
CA LEU A 69 2.18 -4.48 -16.60
C LEU A 69 2.86 -3.68 -17.72
N ASN A 70 2.30 -2.51 -17.98
CA ASN A 70 2.77 -1.56 -18.99
C ASN A 70 2.32 -0.14 -18.62
N SER A 71 2.73 0.85 -19.40
CA SER A 71 2.46 2.26 -19.11
C SER A 71 0.97 2.62 -18.93
N SER A 72 0.04 1.87 -19.54
CA SER A 72 -1.39 2.21 -19.47
C SER A 72 -2.09 1.66 -18.21
N ASN A 73 -1.54 0.63 -17.55
CA ASN A 73 -2.17 -0.02 -16.39
C ASN A 73 -1.34 0.05 -15.11
N ILE A 74 -0.05 0.39 -15.20
CA ILE A 74 0.87 0.38 -14.07
C ILE A 74 0.42 1.28 -12.93
N PHE A 75 -0.20 2.41 -13.26
CA PHE A 75 -0.66 3.37 -12.25
C PHE A 75 -1.84 2.84 -11.43
N ASP A 76 -2.81 2.21 -12.07
CA ASP A 76 -3.95 1.62 -11.35
C ASP A 76 -3.52 0.40 -10.53
N GLU A 77 -2.55 -0.39 -11.03
CA GLU A 77 -1.97 -1.50 -10.26
C GLU A 77 -1.19 -0.98 -9.04
N LEU A 78 -0.42 0.09 -9.18
CA LEU A 78 0.26 0.74 -8.05
C LEU A 78 -0.74 1.14 -6.96
N LEU A 79 -1.83 1.83 -7.32
CA LEU A 79 -2.86 2.24 -6.35
C LEU A 79 -3.55 1.05 -5.69
N LYS A 80 -3.70 -0.06 -6.40
CA LYS A 80 -4.25 -1.31 -5.85
C LYS A 80 -3.29 -1.93 -4.84
N GLN A 81 -1.98 -2.02 -5.15
CA GLN A 81 -0.99 -2.56 -4.22
C GLN A 81 -0.86 -1.70 -2.97
N LYS A 82 -0.83 -0.36 -3.10
CA LYS A 82 -0.84 0.56 -1.95
C LYS A 82 -2.05 0.34 -1.04
N ARG A 83 -3.24 0.08 -1.61
CA ARG A 83 -4.46 -0.19 -0.82
C ARG A 83 -4.33 -1.45 0.04
N TYR A 84 -3.73 -2.52 -0.49
CA TYR A 84 -3.63 -3.79 0.23
C TYR A 84 -2.47 -3.80 1.21
N SER A 85 -1.33 -3.19 0.87
CA SER A 85 -0.16 -3.16 1.74
C SER A 85 -0.29 -2.16 2.89
N LEU A 86 -0.92 -1.00 2.66
CA LEU A 86 -0.98 0.11 3.64
C LEU A 86 -2.38 0.25 4.27
N LEU A 87 -3.13 -0.86 4.33
CA LEU A 87 -4.49 -0.83 4.86
C LEU A 87 -4.45 -0.51 6.36
N PHE A 88 -5.17 0.53 6.78
CA PHE A 88 -5.20 1.06 8.15
C PHE A 88 -3.91 1.73 8.65
N GLU A 89 -2.94 1.98 7.78
CA GLU A 89 -1.67 2.62 8.15
C GLU A 89 -1.68 4.13 7.93
N GLY A 90 -2.64 4.85 8.51
CA GLY A 90 -2.64 6.33 8.43
C GLY A 90 -3.43 6.93 7.25
N GLY A 91 -4.38 6.19 6.69
CA GLY A 91 -5.35 6.76 5.75
C GLY A 91 -4.79 7.06 4.35
N HIS A 92 -3.70 6.39 3.96
CA HIS A 92 -3.05 6.57 2.64
C HIS A 92 -4.02 6.50 1.47
N ARG A 93 -5.00 5.58 1.50
CA ARG A 93 -6.00 5.46 0.44
C ARG A 93 -6.76 6.77 0.17
N TRP A 94 -7.18 7.49 1.21
CA TRP A 94 -7.91 8.75 1.06
C TRP A 94 -7.00 9.88 0.57
N ILE A 95 -5.74 9.90 1.00
CA ILE A 95 -4.76 10.91 0.59
C ILE A 95 -4.35 10.70 -0.87
N ASP A 96 -4.04 9.47 -1.27
CA ASP A 96 -3.61 9.12 -2.64
C ASP A 96 -4.72 9.41 -3.66
N LEU A 97 -5.96 8.97 -3.39
CA LEU A 97 -7.07 9.23 -4.29
C LEU A 97 -7.31 10.73 -4.50
N ARG A 98 -7.20 11.54 -3.45
CA ARG A 98 -7.30 13.00 -3.57
C ARG A 98 -6.17 13.60 -4.38
N ARG A 99 -4.93 13.19 -4.10
CA ARG A 99 -3.73 13.66 -4.80
C ARG A 99 -3.83 13.43 -6.31
N TYR A 100 -4.44 12.31 -6.71
CA TYR A 100 -4.55 11.91 -8.11
C TYR A 100 -5.91 12.24 -8.74
N GLY A 101 -6.78 13.00 -8.07
CA GLY A 101 -8.10 13.36 -8.61
C GLY A 101 -9.03 12.17 -8.83
N LYS A 102 -8.79 11.05 -8.15
CA LYS A 102 -9.57 9.80 -8.22
C LYS A 102 -10.46 9.61 -6.99
N LEU A 103 -10.65 10.65 -6.16
CA LEU A 103 -11.56 10.59 -5.02
C LEU A 103 -13.00 10.80 -5.51
N ASP A 104 -13.55 9.75 -6.12
CA ASP A 104 -14.88 9.74 -6.73
C ASP A 104 -15.61 8.39 -6.50
N ALA A 105 -16.87 8.32 -6.94
CA ALA A 105 -17.72 7.13 -6.80
C ALA A 105 -17.23 5.90 -7.60
N SER A 106 -16.27 6.06 -8.52
CA SER A 106 -15.67 4.92 -9.24
C SER A 106 -14.57 4.23 -8.43
N HIS A 107 -14.00 4.92 -7.43
CA HIS A 107 -12.91 4.40 -6.60
C HIS A 107 -13.28 4.24 -5.11
N VAL A 108 -14.36 4.88 -4.67
CA VAL A 108 -14.95 4.81 -3.32
C VAL A 108 -16.40 4.36 -3.46
N ALA A 109 -16.76 3.28 -2.77
CA ALA A 109 -18.13 2.80 -2.75
C ALA A 109 -19.03 3.80 -1.98
N ILE A 110 -20.17 4.11 -2.58
CA ILE A 110 -21.27 4.88 -2.00
C ILE A 110 -22.41 3.90 -1.72
N ASP A 111 -22.94 3.87 -0.50
CA ASP A 111 -23.99 2.93 -0.09
C ASP A 111 -25.39 3.53 -0.33
N THR A 112 -25.53 4.83 -0.09
CA THR A 112 -26.77 5.59 -0.34
C THR A 112 -26.55 6.77 -1.28
N THR A 113 -27.56 7.16 -2.05
CA THR A 113 -27.47 8.29 -2.99
C THR A 113 -27.16 9.62 -2.30
N ASP A 114 -27.39 9.72 -0.99
CA ASP A 114 -27.16 10.93 -0.18
C ASP A 114 -25.76 10.97 0.44
N ASP A 115 -24.95 9.91 0.31
CA ASP A 115 -23.60 9.88 0.87
C ASP A 115 -22.68 10.85 0.11
N VAL A 116 -21.93 11.65 0.87
CA VAL A 116 -20.99 12.62 0.33
C VAL A 116 -19.56 12.13 0.49
N ILE A 117 -18.79 12.18 -0.59
CA ILE A 117 -17.35 11.93 -0.56
C ILE A 117 -16.64 13.21 -0.07
N HIS A 118 -16.13 13.18 1.16
CA HIS A 118 -15.43 14.32 1.74
C HIS A 118 -13.99 14.44 1.22
N ALA A 119 -13.70 15.52 0.48
CA ALA A 119 -12.36 15.81 -0.02
C ALA A 119 -11.44 16.47 1.02
N ALA A 120 -11.98 17.09 2.06
CA ALA A 120 -11.22 17.74 3.13
C ALA A 120 -12.00 17.69 4.44
N PHE A 121 -11.28 17.85 5.55
CA PHE A 121 -11.94 18.12 6.82
C PHE A 121 -12.56 19.52 6.81
N PRO A 122 -13.74 19.70 7.45
CA PRO A 122 -14.29 21.03 7.65
C PRO A 122 -13.37 21.85 8.56
N ILE A 123 -13.35 23.17 8.34
CA ILE A 123 -12.66 24.09 9.25
C ILE A 123 -13.38 24.01 10.61
N PRO A 124 -12.65 23.82 11.72
CA PRO A 124 -13.26 23.80 13.05
C PRO A 124 -14.04 25.09 13.32
N LEU A 125 -15.21 24.96 13.95
CA LEU A 125 -16.11 26.10 14.21
C LEU A 125 -15.38 27.24 14.94
N THR A 126 -14.53 26.92 15.91
CA THR A 126 -13.76 27.87 16.71
C THR A 126 -12.83 28.77 15.87
N GLU A 127 -12.29 28.27 14.75
CA GLU A 127 -11.40 29.05 13.88
C GLU A 127 -12.15 29.80 12.76
N SER A 128 -13.43 29.51 12.57
CA SER A 128 -14.30 30.20 11.60
C SER A 128 -14.92 31.50 12.12
N GLN A 129 -14.82 31.75 13.43
CA GLN A 129 -15.34 32.96 14.05
C GLN A 129 -14.26 34.05 13.99
N THR A 130 -14.42 35.03 13.09
CA THR A 130 -13.63 36.27 13.17
C THR A 130 -13.94 36.99 14.49
N PRO A 131 -12.94 37.51 15.22
CA PRO A 131 -13.15 38.22 16.49
C PRO A 131 -14.11 39.40 16.38
#